data_AF-A0A660ZKU0-F1
#
_entry.id   AF-A0A660ZKU0-F1
#
_cell.length_a   1.000
_cell.length_b   1.000
_cell.length_c   1.000
_cell.angle_alpha   90.00
_cell.angle_beta   90.00
_cell.angle_gamma   90.00
#
_symmetry.space_group_name_H-M   'P 1'
#
loop_
_entity.id
_entity.type
_entity.pdbx_description
1 polymer ?
#
loop_
_entity_poly.entity_id
_entity_poly.type
_entity_poly.pdbx_seq_one_letter_code
_entity_poly.pdbx_strand_id
1 'polypeptide(L)'
;MFPECLLFLFLLSQSLEKVEIRGVTSFPESQIEGLLEPYFGSEVDSSLIEKLAAEILDFYGNRGFPFVSVRPEYLRKSREGMTLVLRVEEGKPVVISGLRFVGSEKTKRDVLLRFFRDEGKLFSLARLREEIAEANSSGYVEVLGFSVDTSGGRSDLVIALEEKRVNSADGALLYDQRRKNLGGYLEVGAPNLMGTGRSLALSYRRVSLGEQKFELRYREPWIFGTDFYTEGEIFYHFAESLFIKRSVCARVGLKRKIEFYIGEKYEDNVDMGGNERESNFLSLLGFKAERFSGAYLPRRGISLKSEVQVSGTKQSGFLFAGWRFPGSGRLNLSFRVDLRFVRKKGG
;
A
#
# COMPACT_ATOMS: atom_id res chain seq x y z
N MET A 1 -12.07 -27.09 46.31
CA MET A 1 -10.88 -27.86 46.67
C MET A 1 -10.91 -29.15 45.85
N PHE A 2 -10.61 -29.04 44.54
CA PHE A 2 -10.52 -30.18 43.62
C PHE A 2 -9.04 -30.42 43.34
N PRO A 3 -8.47 -31.59 43.68
CA PRO A 3 -7.03 -31.86 43.53
C PRO A 3 -6.59 -32.15 42.07
N GLU A 4 -7.46 -31.93 41.08
CA GLU A 4 -7.18 -32.27 39.68
C GLU A 4 -6.48 -31.15 38.89
N CYS A 5 -6.47 -29.91 39.40
CA CYS A 5 -5.82 -28.79 38.72
C CYS A 5 -4.28 -28.77 38.80
N LEU A 6 -3.67 -29.62 39.65
CA LEU A 6 -2.21 -29.62 39.85
C LEU A 6 -1.46 -30.75 39.13
N LEU A 7 -2.17 -31.70 38.51
CA LEU A 7 -1.55 -32.72 37.66
C LEU A 7 -1.40 -32.29 36.18
N PHE A 8 -1.75 -31.04 35.86
CA PHE A 8 -1.63 -30.46 34.52
C PHE A 8 -0.28 -29.76 34.27
N LEU A 9 0.60 -29.70 35.27
CA LEU A 9 1.85 -28.93 35.24
C LEU A 9 3.12 -29.81 35.26
N PHE A 10 3.01 -31.11 35.00
CA PHE A 10 4.14 -32.05 34.97
C PHE A 10 4.16 -33.00 33.77
N LEU A 11 3.62 -32.56 32.62
CA LEU A 11 3.98 -33.15 31.34
C LEU A 11 5.10 -32.30 30.75
N LEU A 12 6.34 -32.78 30.91
CA LEU A 12 7.48 -32.42 30.06
C LEU A 12 6.98 -32.19 28.64
N SER A 13 7.19 -31.00 28.10
CA SER A 13 6.94 -30.64 26.70
C SER A 13 7.41 -31.76 25.79
N GLN A 14 6.47 -32.60 25.36
CA GLN A 14 6.80 -33.74 24.50
C GLN A 14 6.99 -33.22 23.09
N SER A 15 8.02 -33.70 22.41
CA SER A 15 8.27 -33.37 21.01
C SER A 15 7.21 -33.99 20.10
N LEU A 16 6.75 -33.23 19.12
CA LEU A 16 5.90 -33.69 18.04
C LEU A 16 6.70 -34.63 17.15
N GLU A 17 6.30 -35.89 17.09
CA GLU A 17 7.03 -36.89 16.31
C GLU A 17 6.38 -37.12 14.95
N LYS A 18 5.05 -37.14 14.93
CA LYS A 18 4.26 -37.48 13.76
C LYS A 18 2.94 -36.73 13.75
N VAL A 19 2.48 -36.38 12.57
CA VAL A 19 1.12 -35.88 12.34
C VAL A 19 0.39 -36.87 11.44
N GLU A 20 -0.76 -37.35 11.88
CA GLU A 20 -1.64 -38.20 11.07
C GLU A 20 -2.82 -37.36 10.61
N ILE A 21 -3.10 -37.40 9.31
CA ILE A 21 -4.15 -36.60 8.69
C ILE A 21 -5.26 -37.53 8.23
N ARG A 22 -6.51 -37.18 8.54
CA ARG A 22 -7.71 -37.92 8.12
C ARG A 22 -8.64 -37.04 7.31
N GLY A 23 -9.36 -37.65 6.36
CA GLY A 23 -10.37 -36.94 5.56
C GLY A 23 -9.83 -36.25 4.31
N VAL A 24 -8.56 -36.53 3.96
CA VAL A 24 -7.93 -36.08 2.73
C VAL A 24 -8.38 -36.97 1.58
N THR A 25 -8.87 -36.38 0.51
CA THR A 25 -9.32 -37.10 -0.70
C THR A 25 -8.84 -36.45 -1.99
N SER A 26 -8.66 -35.12 -1.99
CA SER A 26 -8.32 -34.34 -3.18
C SER A 26 -6.83 -34.34 -3.51
N PHE A 27 -5.97 -34.65 -2.55
CA PHE A 27 -4.51 -34.63 -2.70
C PHE A 27 -3.86 -35.89 -2.09
N PRO A 28 -2.66 -36.30 -2.53
CA PRO A 28 -1.92 -37.35 -1.86
C PRO A 28 -1.54 -36.93 -0.44
N GLU A 29 -1.77 -37.82 0.54
CA GLU A 29 -1.42 -37.56 1.95
C GLU A 29 0.05 -37.16 2.13
N SER A 30 0.96 -37.78 1.36
CA SER A 30 2.39 -37.47 1.37
C SER A 30 2.74 -36.02 1.04
N GLN A 31 1.93 -35.34 0.22
CA GLN A 31 2.14 -33.92 -0.07
C GLN A 31 1.83 -33.03 1.13
N ILE A 32 0.85 -33.42 1.93
CA ILE A 32 0.44 -32.67 3.12
C ILE A 32 1.37 -33.03 4.28
N GLU A 33 1.76 -34.30 4.43
CA GLU A 33 2.77 -34.71 5.41
C GLU A 33 4.09 -33.97 5.19
N GLY A 34 4.57 -33.87 3.95
CA GLY A 34 5.78 -33.12 3.59
C GLY A 34 5.73 -31.63 3.92
N LEU A 35 4.53 -31.03 3.97
CA LEU A 35 4.34 -29.65 4.42
C LEU A 35 4.60 -29.49 5.94
N LEU A 36 4.35 -30.55 6.71
CA LEU A 36 4.41 -30.54 8.17
C LEU A 36 5.76 -31.04 8.72
N GLU A 37 6.58 -31.72 7.92
CA GLU A 37 7.93 -32.18 8.29
C GLU A 37 8.80 -31.13 9.00
N PRO A 38 8.83 -29.84 8.60
CA PRO A 38 9.65 -28.83 9.27
C PRO A 38 9.29 -28.60 10.74
N TYR A 39 8.10 -29.03 11.17
CA TYR A 39 7.59 -28.84 12.52
C TYR A 39 7.84 -30.05 13.43
N PHE A 40 8.29 -31.18 12.88
CA PHE A 40 8.63 -32.37 13.69
C PHE A 40 9.83 -32.08 14.61
N GLY A 41 9.79 -32.62 15.82
CA GLY A 41 10.73 -32.34 16.91
C GLY A 41 10.38 -31.11 17.76
N SER A 42 9.43 -30.27 17.31
CA SER A 42 8.99 -29.10 18.08
C SER A 42 8.16 -29.52 19.30
N GLU A 43 8.21 -28.72 20.37
CA GLU A 43 7.38 -28.95 21.55
C GLU A 43 5.89 -28.79 21.22
N VAL A 44 5.08 -29.79 21.61
CA VAL A 44 3.64 -29.72 21.40
C VAL A 44 3.00 -28.76 22.39
N ASP A 45 2.56 -27.62 21.86
CA ASP A 45 1.71 -26.65 22.54
C ASP A 45 0.52 -26.27 21.65
N SER A 46 -0.40 -25.46 22.17
CA SER A 46 -1.55 -24.98 21.39
C SER A 46 -1.12 -24.16 20.17
N SER A 47 -0.02 -23.42 20.28
CA SER A 47 0.50 -22.56 19.20
C SER A 47 0.99 -23.37 18.00
N LEU A 48 1.61 -24.53 18.25
CA LEU A 48 2.09 -25.45 17.22
C LEU A 48 0.90 -26.09 16.50
N ILE A 49 -0.11 -26.54 17.24
CA ILE A 49 -1.32 -27.13 16.66
C ILE A 49 -2.04 -26.13 15.76
N GLU A 50 -2.16 -24.87 16.20
CA GLU A 50 -2.72 -23.78 15.40
C GLU A 50 -1.90 -23.51 14.13
N LYS A 51 -0.56 -23.52 14.21
CA LYS A 51 0.32 -23.36 13.04
C LYS A 51 0.14 -24.50 12.04
N LEU A 52 0.17 -25.75 12.50
CA LEU A 52 -0.02 -26.91 11.62
C LEU A 52 -1.39 -26.87 10.93
N ALA A 53 -2.44 -26.54 11.67
CA ALA A 53 -3.76 -26.36 11.09
C ALA A 53 -3.79 -25.22 10.05
N ALA A 54 -3.14 -24.08 10.35
CA ALA A 54 -3.04 -22.96 9.42
C ALA A 54 -2.28 -23.30 8.12
N GLU A 55 -1.21 -24.09 8.20
CA GLU A 55 -0.46 -24.55 7.01
C GLU A 55 -1.35 -25.40 6.09
N ILE A 56 -2.13 -26.34 6.66
CA ILE A 56 -3.08 -27.15 5.90
C ILE A 56 -4.18 -26.26 5.30
N LEU A 57 -4.77 -25.35 6.10
CA LEU A 57 -5.79 -24.42 5.62
C LEU A 57 -5.27 -23.55 4.46
N ASP A 58 -4.03 -23.05 4.55
CA ASP A 58 -3.39 -22.27 3.50
C ASP A 58 -3.10 -23.12 2.25
N PHE A 59 -2.65 -24.37 2.42
CA PHE A 59 -2.42 -25.30 1.31
C PHE A 59 -3.69 -25.53 0.47
N TYR A 60 -4.81 -25.81 1.12
CA TYR A 60 -6.11 -26.03 0.47
C TYR A 60 -6.74 -24.74 -0.04
N GLY A 61 -6.69 -23.67 0.76
CA GLY A 61 -7.23 -22.36 0.41
C GLY A 61 -6.55 -21.75 -0.82
N ASN A 62 -5.26 -22.03 -1.02
CA ASN A 62 -4.53 -21.61 -2.22
C ASN A 62 -4.89 -22.40 -3.48
N ARG A 63 -5.56 -23.55 -3.33
CA ARG A 63 -5.95 -24.48 -4.40
C ARG A 63 -7.46 -24.50 -4.64
N GLY A 64 -8.17 -23.47 -4.22
CA GLY A 64 -9.59 -23.32 -4.53
C GLY A 64 -10.55 -23.82 -3.48
N PHE A 65 -10.11 -24.26 -2.30
CA PHE A 65 -10.99 -24.80 -1.27
C PHE A 65 -11.23 -23.77 -0.15
N PRO A 66 -12.20 -22.83 -0.28
CA PRO A 66 -12.45 -21.80 0.72
C PRO A 66 -13.16 -22.32 1.98
N PHE A 67 -13.80 -23.49 1.90
CA PHE A 67 -14.58 -24.08 3.00
C PHE A 67 -13.83 -25.19 3.75
N VAL A 68 -12.52 -25.29 3.53
CA VAL A 68 -11.69 -26.28 4.23
C VAL A 68 -11.75 -26.03 5.74
N SER A 69 -11.93 -27.08 6.52
CA SER A 69 -11.86 -27.05 7.98
C SER A 69 -10.85 -28.06 8.48
N VAL A 70 -10.00 -27.66 9.43
CA VAL A 70 -9.02 -28.54 10.06
C VAL A 70 -9.30 -28.53 11.56
N ARG A 71 -9.47 -29.71 12.15
CA ARG A 71 -9.76 -29.87 13.58
C ARG A 71 -8.82 -30.88 14.22
N PRO A 72 -8.20 -30.58 15.37
CA PRO A 72 -7.47 -31.58 16.12
C PRO A 72 -8.45 -32.57 16.73
N GLU A 73 -8.26 -33.86 16.48
CA GLU A 73 -9.15 -34.92 16.98
C GLU A 73 -8.68 -35.42 18.34
N TYR A 74 -7.40 -35.84 18.44
CA TYR A 74 -6.76 -36.22 19.70
C TYR A 74 -5.23 -36.22 19.57
N LEU A 75 -4.56 -36.14 20.72
CA LEU A 75 -3.12 -36.35 20.87
C LEU A 75 -2.87 -37.74 21.44
N ARG A 76 -1.97 -38.50 20.82
CA ARG A 76 -1.56 -39.83 21.27
C ARG A 76 -0.10 -39.79 21.69
N LYS A 77 0.18 -40.17 22.94
CA LYS A 77 1.55 -40.36 23.42
C LYS A 77 2.09 -41.72 22.98
N SER A 78 3.26 -41.73 22.35
CA SER A 78 4.05 -42.92 22.00
C SER A 78 5.28 -43.03 22.93
N ARG A 79 6.13 -44.06 22.73
CA ARG A 79 7.43 -44.16 23.41
C ARG A 79 8.47 -43.18 22.85
N GLU A 80 8.24 -42.72 21.63
CA GLU A 80 9.19 -41.94 20.81
C GLU A 80 8.80 -40.44 20.76
N GLY A 81 7.55 -40.10 21.12
CA GLY A 81 7.08 -38.72 21.22
C GLY A 81 5.55 -38.59 21.25
N MET A 82 5.03 -37.44 20.81
CA MET A 82 3.59 -37.21 20.64
C MET A 82 3.18 -37.31 19.17
N THR A 83 2.09 -38.02 18.90
CA THR A 83 1.42 -38.05 17.60
C THR A 83 0.16 -37.21 17.65
N LEU A 84 0.04 -36.26 16.73
CA LEU A 84 -1.15 -35.42 16.57
C LEU A 84 -2.02 -35.95 15.44
N VAL A 85 -3.31 -36.17 15.71
CA VAL A 85 -4.29 -36.55 14.68
C VAL A 85 -5.13 -35.34 14.30
N LEU A 86 -5.06 -34.94 13.02
CA LEU A 86 -5.84 -33.85 12.45
C LEU A 86 -6.90 -34.41 11.50
N ARG A 87 -8.14 -33.95 11.67
CA ARG A 87 -9.23 -34.23 10.75
C ARG A 87 -9.42 -33.03 9.82
N VAL A 88 -9.36 -33.28 8.52
CA VAL A 88 -9.55 -32.30 7.45
C VAL A 88 -10.88 -32.57 6.77
N GLU A 89 -11.72 -31.54 6.69
CA GLU A 89 -12.91 -31.51 5.85
C GLU A 89 -12.61 -30.58 4.68
N GLU A 90 -12.28 -31.13 3.51
CA GLU A 90 -11.76 -30.35 2.36
C GLU A 90 -12.80 -29.39 1.78
N GLY A 91 -14.06 -29.82 1.71
CA GLY A 91 -15.10 -29.10 0.98
C GLY A 91 -14.95 -29.23 -0.55
N LYS A 92 -15.63 -28.36 -1.29
CA LYS A 92 -15.56 -28.33 -2.77
C LYS A 92 -14.69 -27.17 -3.25
N PRO A 93 -13.97 -27.33 -4.37
CA PRO A 93 -13.27 -26.22 -4.99
C PRO A 93 -14.27 -25.19 -5.55
N VAL A 94 -13.90 -23.92 -5.47
CA VAL A 94 -14.76 -22.79 -5.85
C VAL A 94 -14.07 -21.89 -6.88
N VAL A 95 -14.76 -21.61 -7.96
CA VAL A 95 -14.42 -20.56 -8.93
C VAL A 95 -15.25 -19.32 -8.64
N ILE A 96 -14.58 -18.20 -8.40
CA ILE A 96 -15.25 -16.94 -8.04
C ILE A 96 -16.00 -16.42 -9.26
N SER A 97 -17.32 -16.35 -9.15
CA SER A 97 -18.22 -15.89 -10.21
C SER A 97 -18.35 -14.37 -10.25
N GLY A 98 -18.21 -13.71 -9.10
CA GLY A 98 -18.36 -12.26 -8.98
C GLY A 98 -17.89 -11.74 -7.64
N LEU A 99 -17.66 -10.43 -7.57
CA LEU A 99 -17.25 -9.72 -6.36
C LEU A 99 -18.40 -8.87 -5.80
N ARG A 100 -18.62 -8.92 -4.49
CA ARG A 100 -19.63 -8.11 -3.79
C ARG A 100 -18.96 -7.33 -2.67
N PHE A 101 -19.04 -6.00 -2.72
CA PHE A 101 -18.49 -5.13 -1.68
C PHE A 101 -19.62 -4.64 -0.78
N VAL A 102 -19.45 -4.75 0.52
CA VAL A 102 -20.40 -4.30 1.53
C VAL A 102 -19.73 -3.24 2.40
N GLY A 103 -20.40 -2.12 2.66
CA GLY A 103 -19.87 -1.02 3.47
C GLY A 103 -19.08 0.06 2.69
N SER A 104 -19.06 0.00 1.36
CA SER A 104 -18.52 1.07 0.50
C SER A 104 -19.63 2.02 0.01
N GLU A 105 -19.82 3.17 0.66
CA GLU A 105 -20.80 4.20 0.28
C GLU A 105 -20.23 5.26 -0.66
N LYS A 106 -18.99 5.70 -0.43
CA LYS A 106 -18.34 6.80 -1.15
C LYS A 106 -17.39 6.29 -2.21
N THR A 107 -16.60 5.26 -1.91
CA THR A 107 -15.60 4.71 -2.82
C THR A 107 -16.31 3.90 -3.90
N LYS A 108 -16.09 4.27 -5.16
CA LYS A 108 -16.75 3.63 -6.29
C LYS A 108 -16.31 2.18 -6.44
N ARG A 109 -17.24 1.33 -6.88
CA ARG A 109 -16.96 -0.09 -7.20
C ARG A 109 -15.78 -0.24 -8.16
N ASP A 110 -15.68 0.61 -9.18
CA ASP A 110 -14.58 0.56 -10.15
C ASP A 110 -13.20 0.74 -9.52
N VAL A 111 -13.09 1.51 -8.43
CA VAL A 111 -11.85 1.67 -7.65
C VAL A 111 -11.54 0.36 -6.92
N LEU A 112 -12.54 -0.25 -6.28
CA LEU A 112 -12.37 -1.49 -5.52
C LEU A 112 -11.97 -2.66 -6.44
N LEU A 113 -12.54 -2.72 -7.65
CA LEU A 113 -12.18 -3.71 -8.67
C LEU A 113 -10.73 -3.56 -9.19
N ARG A 114 -10.04 -2.45 -8.89
CA ARG A 114 -8.59 -2.33 -9.17
C ARG A 114 -7.75 -3.10 -8.16
N PHE A 115 -8.23 -3.24 -6.93
CA PHE A 115 -7.57 -4.02 -5.88
C PHE A 115 -7.95 -5.49 -5.95
N PHE A 116 -9.23 -5.79 -6.16
CA PHE A 116 -9.74 -7.16 -6.18
C PHE A 116 -9.96 -7.64 -7.61
N ARG A 117 -9.18 -8.64 -8.04
CA ARG A 117 -9.10 -9.10 -9.45
C ARG A 117 -9.36 -10.59 -9.57
N ASP A 118 -10.01 -11.18 -8.57
CA ASP A 118 -10.22 -12.61 -8.43
C ASP A 118 -11.47 -13.13 -9.16
N GLU A 119 -12.27 -12.25 -9.76
CA GLU A 119 -13.41 -12.63 -10.60
C GLU A 119 -13.00 -13.54 -11.78
N GLY A 120 -13.72 -14.65 -11.95
CA GLY A 120 -13.45 -15.67 -12.96
C GLY A 120 -12.30 -16.63 -12.65
N LYS A 121 -11.64 -16.49 -11.49
CA LYS A 121 -10.49 -17.33 -11.10
C LYS A 121 -10.87 -18.34 -10.03
N LEU A 122 -10.10 -19.43 -9.96
CA LEU A 122 -10.15 -20.36 -8.84
C LEU A 122 -9.76 -19.62 -7.55
N PHE A 123 -10.50 -19.82 -6.46
CA PHE A 123 -10.22 -19.18 -5.18
C PHE A 123 -8.77 -19.41 -4.72
N SER A 124 -8.12 -18.36 -4.22
CA SER A 124 -6.76 -18.45 -3.68
C SER A 124 -6.62 -17.53 -2.48
N LEU A 125 -6.44 -18.11 -1.30
CA LEU A 125 -6.30 -17.35 -0.06
C LEU A 125 -5.08 -16.42 -0.07
N ALA A 126 -3.96 -16.85 -0.65
CA ALA A 126 -2.75 -16.04 -0.78
C ALA A 126 -2.99 -14.80 -1.66
N ARG A 127 -3.62 -14.96 -2.83
CA ARG A 127 -3.96 -13.80 -3.69
C ARG A 127 -4.92 -12.86 -2.97
N LEU A 128 -5.97 -13.39 -2.37
CA LEU A 128 -6.93 -12.57 -1.63
C LEU A 128 -6.26 -11.78 -0.49
N ARG A 129 -5.32 -12.39 0.25
CA ARG A 129 -4.53 -11.68 1.28
C ARG A 129 -3.69 -10.55 0.68
N GLU A 130 -3.10 -10.74 -0.50
CA GLU A 130 -2.37 -9.68 -1.20
C GLU A 130 -3.30 -8.53 -1.63
N GLU A 131 -4.46 -8.85 -2.20
CA GLU A 131 -5.48 -7.88 -2.62
C GLU A 131 -6.02 -7.08 -1.42
N ILE A 132 -6.27 -7.75 -0.28
CA ILE A 132 -6.66 -7.12 0.99
C ILE A 132 -5.56 -6.18 1.48
N ALA A 133 -4.29 -6.61 1.44
CA ALA A 133 -3.17 -5.78 1.85
C ALA A 133 -3.03 -4.53 0.96
N GLU A 134 -3.24 -4.66 -0.35
CA GLU A 134 -3.23 -3.53 -1.29
C GLU A 134 -4.37 -2.55 -0.99
N ALA A 135 -5.60 -3.05 -0.85
CA ALA A 135 -6.78 -2.24 -0.51
C ALA A 135 -6.58 -1.48 0.82
N ASN A 136 -6.08 -2.15 1.86
CA ASN A 136 -5.78 -1.52 3.16
C ASN A 136 -4.67 -0.47 3.05
N SER A 137 -3.67 -0.71 2.19
CA SER A 137 -2.56 0.24 1.97
C SER A 137 -2.98 1.51 1.22
N SER A 138 -4.07 1.47 0.45
CA SER A 138 -4.65 2.64 -0.22
C SER A 138 -5.07 3.73 0.76
N GLY A 139 -5.45 3.31 1.98
CA GLY A 139 -5.98 4.19 3.01
C GLY A 139 -7.42 4.65 2.76
N TYR A 140 -8.07 4.23 1.67
CA TYR A 140 -9.46 4.59 1.36
C TYR A 140 -10.46 3.74 2.14
N VAL A 141 -10.14 2.46 2.29
CA VAL A 141 -10.97 1.45 2.93
C VAL A 141 -10.13 0.59 3.87
N GLU A 142 -10.80 -0.05 4.82
CA GLU A 142 -10.26 -1.13 5.64
C GLU A 142 -11.11 -2.37 5.44
N VAL A 143 -10.48 -3.48 5.08
CA VAL A 143 -11.18 -4.76 4.96
C VAL A 143 -11.39 -5.34 6.35
N LEU A 144 -12.65 -5.48 6.75
CA LEU A 144 -13.04 -6.08 8.03
C LEU A 144 -13.06 -7.62 7.96
N GLY A 145 -13.35 -8.17 6.78
CA GLY A 145 -13.41 -9.60 6.54
C GLY A 145 -13.91 -9.94 5.15
N PHE A 146 -13.96 -11.24 4.87
CA PHE A 146 -14.51 -11.77 3.62
C PHE A 146 -15.31 -13.05 3.89
N SER A 147 -16.23 -13.36 2.99
CA SER A 147 -16.94 -14.65 2.96
C SER A 147 -17.22 -15.06 1.51
N VAL A 148 -17.34 -16.37 1.29
CA VAL A 148 -17.72 -16.92 -0.02
C VAL A 148 -19.18 -17.34 0.06
N ASP A 149 -20.02 -16.65 -0.69
CA ASP A 149 -21.45 -16.94 -0.81
C ASP A 149 -21.69 -17.83 -2.03
N THR A 150 -22.07 -19.08 -1.78
CA THR A 150 -22.41 -20.06 -2.84
C THR A 150 -23.93 -20.21 -3.03
N SER A 151 -24.73 -19.36 -2.39
CA SER A 151 -26.19 -19.40 -2.52
C SER A 151 -26.62 -19.07 -3.95
N GLY A 152 -27.53 -19.87 -4.50
CA GLY A 152 -28.06 -19.67 -5.86
C GLY A 152 -27.16 -20.18 -7.00
N GLY A 153 -26.19 -21.05 -6.72
CA GLY A 153 -25.38 -21.72 -7.76
C GLY A 153 -24.30 -20.84 -8.40
N ARG A 154 -24.15 -19.60 -7.94
CA ARG A 154 -23.01 -18.72 -8.24
C ARG A 154 -22.15 -18.63 -6.99
N SER A 155 -20.84 -18.50 -7.15
CA SER A 155 -19.92 -18.36 -6.03
C SER A 155 -19.40 -16.92 -5.96
N ASP A 156 -20.11 -16.07 -5.21
CA ASP A 156 -19.76 -14.66 -5.05
C ASP A 156 -18.80 -14.49 -3.86
N LEU A 157 -17.69 -13.76 -4.06
CA LEU A 157 -16.81 -13.34 -2.97
C LEU A 157 -17.35 -12.04 -2.36
N VAL A 158 -17.81 -12.11 -1.12
CA VAL A 158 -18.33 -10.97 -0.37
C VAL A 158 -17.21 -10.39 0.49
N ILE A 159 -16.92 -9.11 0.33
CA ILE A 159 -15.86 -8.40 1.04
C ILE A 159 -16.52 -7.30 1.88
N ALA A 160 -16.36 -7.40 3.19
CA ALA A 160 -16.85 -6.41 4.14
C ALA A 160 -15.79 -5.32 4.34
N LEU A 161 -16.18 -4.08 4.09
CA LEU A 161 -15.31 -2.92 4.09
C LEU A 161 -15.81 -1.87 5.08
N GLU A 162 -14.87 -1.14 5.68
CA GLU A 162 -15.11 0.11 6.38
C GLU A 162 -14.45 1.26 5.62
N GLU A 163 -15.20 2.31 5.32
CA GLU A 163 -14.66 3.48 4.63
C GLU A 163 -13.95 4.46 5.55
N LYS A 164 -12.73 4.83 5.18
CA LYS A 164 -11.96 5.84 5.92
C LYS A 164 -12.33 7.24 5.46
N ARG A 165 -12.56 8.13 6.42
CA ARG A 165 -12.72 9.57 6.16
C ARG A 165 -11.36 10.24 6.04
N VAL A 166 -10.78 10.14 4.85
CA VAL A 166 -9.43 10.65 4.56
C VAL A 166 -9.38 12.07 4.00
N ASN A 167 -10.52 12.63 3.58
CA ASN A 167 -10.55 14.01 3.10
C ASN A 167 -10.46 14.97 4.29
N SER A 168 -9.51 15.90 4.24
CA SER A 168 -9.26 16.90 5.25
C SER A 168 -9.31 18.30 4.66
N ALA A 169 -9.74 19.26 5.47
CA ALA A 169 -9.62 20.67 5.19
C ALA A 169 -9.34 21.37 6.53
N ASP A 170 -8.23 22.07 6.59
CA ASP A 170 -7.74 22.73 7.79
C ASP A 170 -7.18 24.10 7.43
N GLY A 171 -7.24 25.03 8.38
CA GLY A 171 -6.78 26.38 8.15
C GLY A 171 -6.78 27.19 9.42
N ALA A 172 -5.91 28.17 9.46
CA ALA A 172 -5.79 29.09 10.59
C ALA A 172 -5.46 30.49 10.09
N LEU A 173 -5.91 31.49 10.85
CA LEU A 173 -5.53 32.89 10.70
C LEU A 173 -4.57 33.26 11.83
N LEU A 174 -3.55 34.04 11.51
CA LEU A 174 -2.53 34.50 12.45
C LEU A 174 -2.46 36.03 12.36
N TYR A 175 -2.73 36.73 13.46
CA TYR A 175 -2.53 38.18 13.53
C TYR A 175 -1.34 38.50 14.41
N ASP A 176 -0.30 39.09 13.82
CA ASP A 176 0.85 39.62 14.55
C ASP A 176 0.61 41.08 14.90
N GLN A 177 0.36 41.34 16.19
CA GLN A 177 0.11 42.68 16.71
C GLN A 177 1.31 43.62 16.57
N ARG A 178 2.54 43.11 16.64
CA ARG A 178 3.75 43.94 16.59
C ARG A 178 4.01 44.46 15.18
N ARG A 179 3.81 43.59 14.18
CA ARG A 179 4.01 43.93 12.76
C ARG A 179 2.75 44.40 12.06
N LYS A 180 1.61 44.46 12.77
CA LYS A 180 0.27 44.75 12.22
C LYS A 180 -0.02 43.92 10.97
N ASN A 181 0.30 42.64 11.02
CA ASN A 181 0.25 41.77 9.87
C ASN A 181 -0.73 40.60 10.09
N LEU A 182 -1.53 40.31 9.08
CA LEU A 182 -2.41 39.15 9.02
C LEU A 182 -1.80 38.10 8.09
N GLY A 183 -1.49 36.95 8.68
CA GLY A 183 -1.10 35.73 8.00
C GLY A 183 -2.11 34.61 8.23
N GLY A 184 -1.74 33.42 7.79
CA GLY A 184 -2.54 32.22 7.94
C GLY A 184 -2.15 31.13 6.97
N TYR A 185 -2.89 30.04 7.01
CA TYR A 185 -2.79 28.95 6.05
C TYR A 185 -4.15 28.31 5.81
N LEU A 186 -4.25 27.65 4.66
CA LEU A 186 -5.35 26.79 4.25
C LEU A 186 -4.73 25.55 3.61
N GLU A 187 -5.01 24.38 4.15
CA GLU A 187 -4.60 23.09 3.61
C GLU A 187 -5.87 22.26 3.35
N VAL A 188 -6.00 21.74 2.14
CA VAL A 188 -7.10 20.88 1.74
C VAL A 188 -6.50 19.63 1.11
N GLY A 189 -6.80 18.47 1.68
CA GLY A 189 -6.36 17.17 1.19
C GLY A 189 -7.58 16.31 0.86
N ALA A 190 -7.75 15.94 -0.39
CA ALA A 190 -8.77 15.00 -0.83
C ALA A 190 -8.12 13.83 -1.57
N PRO A 191 -7.53 12.85 -0.85
CA PRO A 191 -6.80 11.73 -1.45
C PRO A 191 -7.69 10.70 -2.17
N ASN A 192 -9.01 10.76 -1.97
CA ASN A 192 -10.02 9.98 -2.69
C ASN A 192 -11.19 10.88 -3.11
N LEU A 193 -10.89 11.86 -3.97
CA LEU A 193 -11.84 12.84 -4.47
C LEU A 193 -13.04 12.13 -5.11
N MET A 194 -14.23 12.39 -4.58
CA MET A 194 -15.51 11.82 -5.06
C MET A 194 -15.50 10.29 -5.19
N GLY A 195 -14.66 9.61 -4.39
CA GLY A 195 -14.59 8.15 -4.40
C GLY A 195 -13.95 7.54 -5.65
N THR A 196 -13.25 8.32 -6.47
CA THR A 196 -12.67 7.84 -7.75
C THR A 196 -11.20 7.45 -7.64
N GLY A 197 -10.59 7.50 -6.46
CA GLY A 197 -9.14 7.33 -6.26
C GLY A 197 -8.29 8.53 -6.69
N ARG A 198 -8.90 9.58 -7.26
CA ARG A 198 -8.20 10.82 -7.61
C ARG A 198 -7.75 11.53 -6.35
N SER A 199 -6.55 12.11 -6.35
CA SER A 199 -6.09 12.91 -5.23
C SER A 199 -5.97 14.38 -5.61
N LEU A 200 -6.55 15.26 -4.80
CA LEU A 200 -6.36 16.70 -4.88
C LEU A 200 -5.72 17.17 -3.57
N ALA A 201 -4.67 17.98 -3.66
CA ALA A 201 -4.07 18.65 -2.51
C ALA A 201 -3.87 20.13 -2.84
N LEU A 202 -4.36 21.01 -1.97
CA LEU A 202 -4.18 22.45 -2.04
C LEU A 202 -3.52 22.88 -0.74
N SER A 203 -2.42 23.62 -0.84
CA SER A 203 -1.74 24.23 0.30
C SER A 203 -1.51 25.70 -0.01
N TYR A 204 -2.11 26.57 0.78
CA TYR A 204 -1.86 28.00 0.76
C TYR A 204 -1.34 28.41 2.11
N ARG A 205 -0.20 29.11 2.14
CA ARG A 205 0.42 29.56 3.39
C ARG A 205 0.98 30.95 3.21
N ARG A 206 0.63 31.84 4.14
CA ARG A 206 1.14 33.19 4.24
C ARG A 206 1.57 33.45 5.67
N VAL A 207 2.86 33.26 5.96
CA VAL A 207 3.42 33.46 7.31
C VAL A 207 3.69 34.94 7.58
N SER A 208 4.05 35.71 6.55
CA SER A 208 4.24 37.16 6.65
C SER A 208 3.75 37.90 5.40
N LEU A 209 3.73 39.24 5.41
CA LEU A 209 3.53 40.04 4.18
C LEU A 209 4.53 39.64 3.09
N GLY A 210 5.76 39.30 3.52
CA GLY A 210 6.86 39.00 2.63
C GLY A 210 7.09 37.54 2.29
N GLU A 211 6.24 36.61 2.71
CA GLU A 211 6.34 35.21 2.28
C GLU A 211 4.96 34.60 2.03
N GLN A 212 4.73 34.15 0.80
CA GLN A 212 3.51 33.50 0.36
C GLN A 212 3.84 32.25 -0.43
N LYS A 213 3.20 31.13 -0.10
CA LYS A 213 3.34 29.85 -0.77
C LYS A 213 1.98 29.33 -1.17
N PHE A 214 1.86 28.90 -2.41
CA PHE A 214 0.69 28.23 -2.95
C PHE A 214 1.15 26.99 -3.71
N GLU A 215 0.57 25.85 -3.38
CA GLU A 215 0.80 24.58 -4.04
C GLU A 215 -0.55 23.94 -4.34
N LEU A 216 -0.75 23.55 -5.59
CA LEU A 216 -1.89 22.77 -6.03
C LEU A 216 -1.37 21.52 -6.72
N ARG A 217 -1.78 20.35 -6.23
CA ARG A 217 -1.41 19.05 -6.77
C ARG A 217 -2.66 18.25 -7.09
N TYR A 218 -2.72 17.73 -8.30
CA TYR A 218 -3.77 16.84 -8.74
C TYR A 218 -3.15 15.56 -9.30
N ARG A 219 -3.70 14.41 -8.91
CA ARG A 219 -3.27 13.11 -9.42
C ARG A 219 -4.47 12.31 -9.92
N GLU A 220 -4.36 11.86 -11.16
CA GLU A 220 -5.22 10.85 -11.78
C GLU A 220 -4.48 9.51 -11.71
N PRO A 221 -4.94 8.54 -10.90
CA PRO A 221 -4.22 7.28 -10.69
C PRO A 221 -4.22 6.34 -11.91
N TRP A 222 -5.21 6.41 -12.80
CA TRP A 222 -5.38 5.47 -13.92
C TRP A 222 -5.78 6.19 -15.20
N ILE A 223 -4.82 6.87 -15.83
CA ILE A 223 -5.09 7.56 -17.08
C ILE A 223 -5.53 6.55 -18.15
N PHE A 224 -6.65 6.84 -18.81
CA PHE A 224 -7.29 5.96 -19.80
C PHE A 224 -7.57 4.54 -19.29
N GLY A 225 -7.73 4.37 -17.97
CA GLY A 225 -7.99 3.07 -17.35
C GLY A 225 -6.78 2.14 -17.26
N THR A 226 -5.58 2.63 -17.59
CA THR A 226 -4.30 1.91 -17.47
C THR A 226 -3.74 1.97 -16.04
N ASP A 227 -2.69 1.20 -15.76
CA ASP A 227 -1.97 1.28 -14.48
C ASP A 227 -1.09 2.55 -14.35
N PHE A 228 -1.04 3.39 -15.38
CA PHE A 228 -0.28 4.63 -15.35
C PHE A 228 -1.06 5.74 -14.64
N TYR A 229 -0.39 6.46 -13.75
CA TYR A 229 -0.92 7.68 -13.17
C TYR A 229 -0.38 8.89 -13.90
N THR A 230 -1.14 9.99 -13.85
CA THR A 230 -0.66 11.32 -14.21
C THR A 230 -0.81 12.26 -13.04
N GLU A 231 0.19 13.12 -12.84
CA GLU A 231 0.22 14.11 -11.78
C GLU A 231 0.52 15.49 -12.36
N GLY A 232 -0.30 16.47 -12.01
CA GLY A 232 -0.06 17.88 -12.25
C GLY A 232 0.23 18.59 -10.94
N GLU A 233 1.25 19.45 -10.93
CA GLU A 233 1.65 20.24 -9.77
C GLU A 233 1.89 21.69 -10.21
N ILE A 234 1.21 22.62 -9.56
CA ILE A 234 1.40 24.06 -9.71
C ILE A 234 1.96 24.57 -8.38
N PHE A 235 3.07 25.29 -8.46
CA PHE A 235 3.76 25.83 -7.30
C PHE A 235 4.07 27.30 -7.50
N TYR A 236 3.80 28.10 -6.49
CA TYR A 236 4.08 29.52 -6.43
C TYR A 236 4.68 29.83 -5.05
N HIS A 237 5.84 30.48 -5.04
CA HIS A 237 6.48 30.95 -3.83
C HIS A 237 6.99 32.37 -4.05
N PHE A 238 6.42 33.31 -3.31
CA PHE A 238 6.85 34.69 -3.24
C PHE A 238 7.62 34.92 -1.96
N ALA A 239 8.81 35.49 -2.06
CA ALA A 239 9.64 35.93 -0.95
C ALA A 239 10.15 37.35 -1.21
N GLU A 240 9.61 38.32 -0.47
CA GLU A 240 9.68 39.77 -0.75
C GLU A 240 11.10 40.35 -0.76
N SER A 241 12.08 39.67 -0.18
CA SER A 241 13.49 40.10 -0.17
C SER A 241 14.43 39.22 -1.00
N LEU A 242 13.91 38.27 -1.78
CA LEU A 242 14.76 37.25 -2.42
C LEU A 242 14.35 36.93 -3.86
N PHE A 243 13.12 36.46 -4.08
CA PHE A 243 12.71 35.97 -5.39
C PHE A 243 11.20 35.70 -5.46
N ILE A 244 10.71 35.64 -6.69
CA ILE A 244 9.44 35.01 -7.04
C ILE A 244 9.78 33.73 -7.79
N LYS A 245 9.35 32.59 -7.26
CA LYS A 245 9.51 31.27 -7.87
C LYS A 245 8.16 30.73 -8.29
N ARG A 246 8.06 30.32 -9.55
CA ARG A 246 6.86 29.75 -10.15
C ARG A 246 7.24 28.46 -10.82
N SER A 247 6.48 27.41 -10.63
CA SER A 247 6.69 26.21 -11.43
C SER A 247 5.40 25.47 -11.74
N VAL A 248 5.39 24.87 -12.92
CA VAL A 248 4.38 23.92 -13.35
C VAL A 248 5.09 22.63 -13.69
N CYS A 249 4.59 21.53 -13.16
CA CYS A 249 5.15 20.20 -13.34
C CYS A 249 4.05 19.24 -13.77
N ALA A 250 4.32 18.47 -14.82
CA ALA A 250 3.49 17.37 -15.25
C ALA A 250 4.31 16.09 -15.19
N ARG A 251 3.75 15.04 -14.60
CA ARG A 251 4.41 13.72 -14.47
C ARG A 251 3.46 12.64 -14.96
N VAL A 252 4.03 11.61 -15.58
CA VAL A 252 3.38 10.33 -15.86
C VAL A 252 4.22 9.25 -15.21
N GLY A 253 3.59 8.30 -14.54
CA GLY A 253 4.33 7.23 -13.89
C GLY A 253 3.53 5.96 -13.71
N LEU A 254 4.22 4.90 -13.30
CA LEU A 254 3.66 3.60 -13.00
C LEU A 254 3.98 3.27 -11.54
N LYS A 255 2.95 3.02 -10.74
CA LYS A 255 3.11 2.66 -9.32
C LYS A 255 2.90 1.15 -9.13
N ARG A 256 3.99 0.43 -8.82
CA ARG A 256 3.95 -0.95 -8.32
C ARG A 256 4.67 -1.00 -6.97
N LYS A 257 5.45 -2.06 -6.68
CA LYS A 257 6.38 -2.10 -5.53
C LYS A 257 7.42 -0.96 -5.58
N ILE A 258 7.80 -0.57 -6.80
CA ILE A 258 8.62 0.59 -7.10
C ILE A 258 7.79 1.48 -8.04
N GLU A 259 7.77 2.77 -7.76
CA GLU A 259 7.15 3.80 -8.58
C GLU A 259 8.21 4.36 -9.53
N PHE A 260 7.94 4.34 -10.83
CA PHE A 260 8.78 4.98 -11.85
C PHE A 260 7.99 6.11 -12.47
N TYR A 261 8.64 7.25 -12.70
CA TYR A 261 7.99 8.38 -13.33
C TYR A 261 8.92 9.18 -14.22
N ILE A 262 8.28 9.80 -15.19
CA ILE A 262 8.85 10.74 -16.11
C ILE A 262 8.02 12.02 -16.04
N GLY A 263 8.64 13.16 -16.22
CA GLY A 263 7.89 14.41 -16.18
C GLY A 263 8.65 15.58 -16.73
N GLU A 264 7.92 16.65 -16.98
CA GLU A 264 8.47 17.91 -17.41
C GLU A 264 8.08 18.97 -16.38
N LYS A 265 9.06 19.77 -15.98
CA LYS A 265 8.87 20.89 -15.06
C LYS A 265 9.39 22.16 -15.69
N TYR A 266 8.51 23.14 -15.84
CA TYR A 266 8.90 24.51 -16.13
C TYR A 266 9.02 25.27 -14.82
N GLU A 267 10.15 25.95 -14.61
CA GLU A 267 10.42 26.78 -13.43
C GLU A 267 10.89 28.16 -13.87
N ASP A 268 10.28 29.20 -13.33
CA ASP A 268 10.61 30.60 -13.57
C ASP A 268 10.92 31.27 -12.24
N ASN A 269 12.17 31.72 -12.09
CA ASN A 269 12.68 32.41 -10.92
C ASN A 269 13.01 33.85 -11.32
N VAL A 270 12.39 34.82 -10.65
CA VAL A 270 12.58 36.25 -10.92
C VAL A 270 13.01 36.91 -9.63
N ASP A 271 14.15 37.61 -9.65
CA ASP A 271 14.55 38.45 -8.51
C ASP A 271 13.59 39.64 -8.35
N MET A 272 13.42 40.14 -7.13
CA MET A 272 12.49 41.23 -6.81
C MET A 272 12.87 42.55 -7.50
N GLY A 273 14.14 42.73 -7.87
CA GLY A 273 14.61 43.85 -8.69
C GLY A 273 14.23 43.73 -10.18
N GLY A 274 13.73 42.58 -10.63
CA GLY A 274 13.37 42.30 -12.03
C GLY A 274 14.56 42.22 -13.01
N ASN A 275 15.78 42.44 -12.51
CA ASN A 275 17.00 42.50 -13.32
C ASN A 275 17.50 41.12 -13.74
N GLU A 276 17.27 40.10 -12.91
CA GLU A 276 17.65 38.73 -13.16
C GLU A 276 16.42 37.84 -13.23
N ARG A 277 16.29 37.12 -14.35
CA ARG A 277 15.25 36.13 -14.60
C ARG A 277 15.90 34.86 -15.10
N GLU A 278 15.66 33.77 -14.40
CA GLU A 278 16.08 32.44 -14.78
C GLU A 278 14.85 31.59 -15.07
N SER A 279 14.69 31.19 -16.33
CA SER A 279 13.65 30.26 -16.74
C SER A 279 14.30 28.94 -17.14
N ASN A 280 13.91 27.87 -16.46
CA ASN A 280 14.43 26.53 -16.63
C ASN A 280 13.34 25.58 -17.08
N PHE A 281 13.68 24.74 -18.06
CA PHE A 281 12.90 23.56 -18.42
C PHE A 281 13.66 22.32 -17.95
N LEU A 282 12.99 21.49 -17.16
CA LEU A 282 13.56 20.37 -16.44
C LEU A 282 12.85 19.08 -16.84
N SER A 283 13.57 18.18 -17.50
CA SER A 283 13.10 16.82 -17.70
C SER A 283 13.44 15.98 -16.48
N LEU A 284 12.43 15.37 -15.88
CA LEU A 284 12.49 14.58 -14.67
C LEU A 284 12.42 13.10 -15.03
N LEU A 285 13.39 12.32 -14.56
CA LEU A 285 13.32 10.87 -14.53
C LEU A 285 13.56 10.43 -13.11
N GLY A 286 12.62 9.72 -12.52
CA GLY A 286 12.78 9.27 -11.14
C GLY A 286 12.18 7.92 -10.86
N PHE A 287 12.70 7.31 -9.80
CA PHE A 287 12.07 6.16 -9.18
C PHE A 287 11.95 6.38 -7.69
N LYS A 288 10.94 5.75 -7.10
CA LYS A 288 10.60 5.87 -5.70
C LYS A 288 10.19 4.50 -5.18
N ALA A 289 10.89 4.03 -4.15
CA ALA A 289 10.60 2.77 -3.47
C ALA A 289 10.28 3.09 -2.01
N GLU A 290 9.04 2.81 -1.61
CA GLU A 290 8.54 3.07 -0.26
C GLU A 290 7.99 1.79 0.36
N ARG A 291 8.45 1.47 1.56
CA ARG A 291 7.89 0.40 2.38
C ARG A 291 7.58 0.97 3.76
N PHE A 292 6.34 1.37 3.95
CA PHE A 292 5.82 1.96 5.18
C PHE A 292 4.73 1.08 5.78
N SER A 293 4.64 1.03 7.12
CA SER A 293 3.59 0.29 7.82
C SER A 293 2.20 0.95 7.80
N GLY A 294 2.03 2.05 7.07
CA GLY A 294 0.77 2.81 6.95
C GLY A 294 0.95 4.05 6.08
N ALA A 295 -0.10 4.44 5.34
CA ALA A 295 -0.03 5.51 4.34
C ALA A 295 0.08 6.93 4.95
N TYR A 296 -0.59 7.18 6.09
CA TYR A 296 -0.66 8.52 6.70
C TYR A 296 0.17 8.64 8.00
N LEU A 297 0.28 7.58 8.79
CA LEU A 297 1.03 7.55 10.06
C LEU A 297 1.90 6.28 10.19
N PRO A 298 3.02 6.21 9.44
CA PRO A 298 3.88 5.03 9.47
C PRO A 298 4.65 4.89 10.78
N ARG A 299 4.59 3.70 11.41
CA ARG A 299 5.34 3.37 12.63
C ARG A 299 6.76 2.86 12.34
N ARG A 300 6.94 2.23 11.18
CA ARG A 300 8.22 1.73 10.63
C ARG A 300 8.24 1.88 9.12
N GLY A 301 9.41 2.16 8.54
CA GLY A 301 9.59 2.06 7.10
C GLY A 301 10.84 2.70 6.52
N ILE A 302 11.07 2.45 5.24
CA ILE A 302 12.17 2.99 4.44
C ILE A 302 11.57 3.63 3.18
N SER A 303 12.06 4.81 2.83
CA SER A 303 11.82 5.45 1.53
C SER A 303 13.16 5.72 0.86
N LEU A 304 13.29 5.27 -0.37
CA LEU A 304 14.35 5.64 -1.30
C LEU A 304 13.69 6.37 -2.47
N LYS A 305 14.06 7.63 -2.67
CA LYS A 305 13.67 8.39 -3.86
C LYS A 305 14.95 8.79 -4.60
N SER A 306 15.00 8.49 -5.89
CA SER A 306 16.04 8.99 -6.78
C SER A 306 15.36 9.76 -7.92
N GLU A 307 15.88 10.94 -8.22
CA GLU A 307 15.39 11.79 -9.30
C GLU A 307 16.59 12.39 -10.02
N VAL A 308 16.67 12.13 -11.33
CA VAL A 308 17.61 12.76 -12.25
C VAL A 308 16.87 13.90 -12.92
N GLN A 309 17.44 15.08 -12.86
CA GLN A 309 16.92 16.25 -13.55
C GLN A 309 17.93 16.70 -14.60
N VAL A 310 17.45 16.83 -15.84
CA VAL A 310 18.22 17.40 -16.95
C VAL A 310 17.67 18.81 -17.21
N SER A 311 18.52 19.83 -17.11
CA SER A 311 18.15 21.21 -17.44
C SER A 311 18.91 21.70 -18.67
N GLY A 312 18.21 22.36 -19.58
CA GLY A 312 18.79 23.12 -20.68
C GLY A 312 18.46 24.60 -20.50
N THR A 313 19.48 25.46 -20.37
CA THR A 313 19.29 26.92 -20.37
C THR A 313 19.35 27.44 -21.81
N LYS A 314 18.29 28.16 -22.21
CA LYS A 314 17.98 28.71 -23.56
C LYS A 314 17.66 27.68 -24.65
N GLN A 315 16.41 27.76 -25.15
CA GLN A 315 15.92 27.26 -26.44
C GLN A 315 16.59 25.98 -26.97
N SER A 316 16.22 24.80 -26.47
CA SER A 316 16.42 23.56 -27.25
C SER A 316 15.69 22.36 -26.66
N GLY A 317 14.86 21.74 -27.50
CA GLY A 317 14.76 20.28 -27.63
C GLY A 317 13.91 19.54 -26.60
N PHE A 318 12.73 19.09 -27.05
CA PHE A 318 12.03 17.95 -26.44
C PHE A 318 12.98 16.75 -26.41
N LEU A 319 13.09 16.09 -25.26
CA LEU A 319 13.64 14.74 -25.14
C LEU A 319 12.45 13.79 -25.16
N PHE A 320 12.32 12.95 -26.19
CA PHE A 320 11.79 11.57 -26.22
C PHE A 320 11.49 11.14 -27.67
N ALA A 321 12.52 11.15 -28.50
CA ALA A 321 12.70 10.31 -29.70
C ALA A 321 14.12 10.63 -30.21
N GLY A 322 14.85 9.63 -30.69
CA GLY A 322 16.30 9.69 -30.92
C GLY A 322 16.82 10.89 -31.73
N TRP A 323 18.07 11.25 -31.39
CA TRP A 323 19.05 12.11 -32.10
C TRP A 323 19.27 13.58 -31.68
N ARG A 324 20.44 13.74 -31.03
CA ARG A 324 21.59 14.67 -31.18
C ARG A 324 21.44 16.21 -31.17
N PHE A 325 22.24 16.78 -30.26
CA PHE A 325 22.71 18.17 -30.05
C PHE A 325 23.03 18.96 -31.34
N PRO A 326 22.74 20.28 -31.40
CA PRO A 326 23.71 21.30 -30.92
C PRO A 326 23.08 22.61 -30.37
N GLY A 327 23.83 23.34 -29.53
CA GLY A 327 23.50 24.72 -29.12
C GLY A 327 24.08 25.06 -27.74
N SER A 328 24.72 26.22 -27.61
CA SER A 328 25.54 26.68 -26.47
C SER A 328 24.79 26.94 -25.15
N GLY A 329 24.09 25.93 -24.63
CA GLY A 329 23.51 25.93 -23.28
C GLY A 329 24.34 25.08 -22.32
N ARG A 330 24.53 25.52 -21.08
CA ARG A 330 25.10 24.67 -20.03
C ARG A 330 24.05 23.62 -19.67
N LEU A 331 24.37 22.35 -19.93
CA LEU A 331 23.61 21.20 -19.42
C LEU A 331 23.96 21.02 -17.95
N ASN A 332 23.02 21.27 -17.05
CA ASN A 332 23.18 20.88 -15.66
C ASN A 332 22.40 19.57 -15.44
N LEU A 333 23.15 18.52 -15.10
CA LEU A 333 22.62 17.27 -14.58
C LEU A 333 22.64 17.35 -13.06
N SER A 334 21.46 17.24 -12.45
CA SER A 334 21.38 17.12 -10.99
C SER A 334 20.80 15.76 -10.61
N PHE A 335 21.47 15.11 -9.68
CA PHE A 335 21.04 13.85 -9.09
C PHE A 335 20.60 14.12 -7.66
N ARG A 336 19.33 13.85 -7.35
CA ARG A 336 18.82 13.92 -5.98
C ARG A 336 18.50 12.53 -5.50
N VAL A 337 19.16 12.12 -4.41
CA VAL A 337 18.86 10.88 -3.70
C VAL A 337 18.39 11.24 -2.29
N ASP A 338 17.13 10.95 -2.00
CA ASP A 338 16.55 11.14 -0.67
C ASP A 338 16.35 9.77 -0.01
N LEU A 339 17.02 9.57 1.13
CA LEU A 339 16.88 8.40 1.99
C LEU A 339 16.19 8.81 3.29
N ARG A 340 15.04 8.19 3.59
CA ARG A 340 14.31 8.42 4.85
C ARG A 340 14.08 7.10 5.58
N PHE A 341 14.52 7.07 6.84
CA PHE A 341 14.27 5.97 7.78
C PHE A 341 13.28 6.42 8.86
N VAL A 342 12.20 5.68 9.04
CA VAL A 342 11.23 5.93 10.11
C VAL A 342 11.29 4.77 11.10
N ARG A 343 11.70 5.08 12.33
CA ARG A 343 11.69 4.14 13.47
C ARG A 343 11.12 4.87 14.68
N LYS A 344 9.95 4.45 15.17
CA LYS A 344 9.44 4.92 16.45
C LYS A 344 10.40 4.43 17.55
N LYS A 345 11.06 5.34 18.28
CA LYS A 345 11.76 4.99 19.53
C LYS A 345 10.69 4.55 20.53
N GLY A 346 10.78 3.32 21.02
CA GLY A 346 9.95 2.85 22.14
C GLY A 346 10.29 3.67 23.38
N GLY A 347 9.26 4.09 24.11
CA GLY A 347 9.36 4.51 25.49
C GLY A 347 9.41 3.29 26.41
#